data_AF-A0A6C0HR66-F1
#
_entry.id   AF-A0A6C0HR66-F1
#
_cell.length_a   1.000
_cell.length_b   1.000
_cell.length_c   1.000
_cell.angle_alpha   90.00
_cell.angle_beta   90.00
_cell.angle_gamma   90.00
#
_symmetry.space_group_name_H-M   'P 1'
#
loop_
_entity.id
_entity.type
_entity.pdbx_description
1 polymer ?
#
loop_
_entity_poly.entity_id
_entity_poly.type
_entity_poly.pdbx_seq_one_letter_code
_entity_poly.pdbx_strand_id
1 'polypeptide(L)'
;MAHIYQGFQGEYYVVAGIKYDCHFPQEWATNHKEFQQEVPFEDYILLTGPENCENCAFYGMLRGVFVGYCRNCAREYNFERGNSFDFDFTQEEMWEKLDYMKNVKINTIGDEEISEPEIKYDFEIKENRKRHRKRHRKAQKEPKEKQKKSVERKHRRALRFRRNNEEYIGMPAIESSATETYIFLGYLFMSISIPLMILYFILIQKVSS
;
A
#
# COMPACT_ATOMS: atom_id res chain seq x y z
N MET A 1 3.55 -17.03 -11.93
CA MET A 1 2.76 -17.88 -11.01
C MET A 1 3.33 -17.70 -9.62
N ALA A 2 2.50 -17.45 -8.61
CA ALA A 2 2.97 -17.37 -7.24
C ALA A 2 3.38 -18.79 -6.77
N HIS A 3 4.58 -18.92 -6.23
CA HIS A 3 5.01 -20.16 -5.61
C HIS A 3 4.45 -20.22 -4.19
N ILE A 4 3.67 -21.26 -3.90
CA ILE A 4 3.07 -21.50 -2.58
C ILE A 4 3.96 -22.51 -1.85
N TYR A 5 4.58 -22.08 -0.76
CA TYR A 5 5.40 -22.94 0.09
C TYR A 5 4.70 -23.15 1.43
N GLN A 6 4.50 -24.39 1.84
CA GLN A 6 3.93 -24.73 3.15
C GLN A 6 5.06 -24.76 4.21
N GLY A 7 4.89 -23.99 5.29
CA GLY A 7 5.89 -23.80 6.35
C GLY A 7 6.03 -24.97 7.34
N PHE A 8 6.88 -24.80 8.35
CA PHE A 8 7.15 -25.80 9.41
C PHE A 8 5.81 -26.22 10.05
N GLN A 9 5.46 -27.51 9.94
CA GLN A 9 4.20 -28.14 10.39
C GLN A 9 2.92 -27.81 9.59
N GLY A 10 2.97 -26.98 8.56
CA GLY A 10 1.83 -26.73 7.69
C GLY A 10 0.83 -25.68 8.14
N GLU A 11 1.23 -24.84 9.10
CA GLU A 11 0.40 -23.82 9.73
C GLU A 11 0.31 -22.51 8.93
N TYR A 12 1.20 -22.31 7.96
CA TYR A 12 1.17 -21.17 7.05
C TYR A 12 1.65 -21.56 5.65
N TYR A 13 1.34 -20.70 4.68
CA TYR A 13 1.93 -20.73 3.36
C TYR A 13 2.52 -19.38 2.96
N VAL A 14 3.47 -19.38 2.02
CA VAL A 14 4.14 -18.15 1.57
C VAL A 14 3.65 -17.74 0.17
N VAL A 15 3.29 -16.47 -0.01
CA VAL A 15 3.00 -15.85 -1.31
C VAL A 15 3.80 -14.55 -1.40
N ALA A 16 4.62 -14.42 -2.45
CA ALA A 16 5.47 -13.23 -2.68
C ALA A 16 6.33 -12.84 -1.44
N GLY A 17 6.82 -13.82 -0.68
CA GLY A 17 7.64 -13.58 0.51
C GLY A 17 6.86 -13.26 1.79
N ILE A 18 5.53 -13.15 1.73
CA ILE A 18 4.67 -12.95 2.90
C ILE A 18 4.10 -14.28 3.35
N LYS A 19 4.15 -14.57 4.66
CA LYS A 19 3.49 -15.73 5.27
C LYS A 19 2.00 -15.43 5.47
N TYR A 20 1.14 -16.37 5.09
CA TYR A 20 -0.31 -16.34 5.25
C TYR A 20 -0.74 -17.56 6.05
N ASP A 21 -1.70 -17.40 6.96
CA ASP A 21 -2.26 -18.52 7.72
C ASP A 21 -2.79 -19.60 6.78
N CYS A 22 -2.64 -20.88 7.13
CA CYS A 22 -3.05 -21.98 6.24
C CYS A 22 -4.56 -22.05 5.98
N HIS A 23 -5.39 -21.45 6.84
CA HIS A 23 -6.84 -21.32 6.66
C HIS A 23 -7.21 -20.06 5.86
N PHE A 24 -6.28 -19.13 5.66
CA PHE A 24 -6.52 -17.95 4.83
C PHE A 24 -6.67 -18.37 3.36
N PRO A 25 -7.77 -18.02 2.66
CA PRO A 25 -7.99 -18.46 1.28
C PRO A 25 -6.89 -18.01 0.31
N GLN A 26 -6.28 -18.98 -0.40
CA GLN A 26 -5.17 -18.71 -1.33
C GLN A 26 -5.56 -17.80 -2.50
N GLU A 27 -6.81 -17.89 -2.95
CA GLU A 27 -7.38 -16.98 -3.95
C GLU A 27 -7.38 -15.51 -3.50
N TRP A 28 -7.45 -15.25 -2.19
CA TRP A 28 -7.41 -13.89 -1.66
C TRP A 28 -5.96 -13.40 -1.55
N ALA A 29 -5.05 -14.28 -1.13
CA ALA A 29 -3.62 -13.96 -1.00
C ALA A 29 -2.95 -13.62 -2.35
N THR A 30 -3.47 -14.16 -3.45
CA THR A 30 -2.92 -13.98 -4.81
C THR A 30 -3.63 -12.91 -5.64
N ASN A 31 -4.71 -12.31 -5.12
CA ASN A 31 -5.56 -11.39 -5.85
C ASN A 31 -5.95 -10.18 -4.97
N HIS A 32 -4.97 -9.32 -4.68
CA HIS A 32 -5.20 -8.06 -3.98
C HIS A 32 -5.71 -6.99 -4.96
N LYS A 33 -6.85 -6.36 -4.64
CA LYS A 33 -7.44 -5.23 -5.37
C LYS A 33 -6.68 -3.93 -5.11
N GLU A 34 -6.68 -3.08 -6.12
CA GLU A 34 -6.34 -1.66 -6.01
C GLU A 34 -7.50 -0.90 -5.33
N PHE A 35 -7.15 0.07 -4.48
CA PHE A 35 -8.11 1.01 -3.92
C PHE A 35 -8.64 1.91 -5.03
N GLN A 36 -9.95 1.94 -5.18
CA GLN A 36 -10.61 2.95 -6.01
C GLN A 36 -10.69 4.27 -5.23
N GLN A 37 -9.57 4.99 -5.12
CA GLN A 37 -9.63 6.36 -4.64
C GLN A 37 -10.05 7.29 -5.78
N GLU A 38 -11.15 8.01 -5.59
CA GLU A 38 -11.60 9.11 -6.45
C GLU A 38 -10.68 10.35 -6.38
N VAL A 39 -9.56 10.26 -5.66
CA VAL A 39 -8.66 11.40 -5.43
C VAL A 39 -7.53 11.33 -6.45
N PRO A 40 -7.39 12.33 -7.34
CA PRO A 40 -6.37 12.34 -8.39
C PRO A 40 -5.02 12.78 -7.82
N PHE A 41 -4.45 11.97 -6.92
CA PHE A 41 -3.01 12.01 -6.68
C PHE A 41 -2.40 10.97 -7.60
N GLU A 42 -1.88 11.44 -8.73
CA GLU A 42 -1.58 10.66 -9.94
C GLU A 42 -0.49 9.58 -9.77
N ASP A 43 0.13 9.43 -8.61
CA ASP A 43 1.37 8.64 -8.47
C ASP A 43 1.34 7.51 -7.43
N TYR A 44 0.22 7.24 -6.75
CA TYR A 44 0.17 6.17 -5.75
C TYR A 44 -0.95 5.16 -6.00
N ILE A 45 -0.60 4.00 -6.56
CA ILE A 45 -1.46 2.82 -6.54
C ILE A 45 -1.44 2.26 -5.12
N LEU A 46 -2.51 2.49 -4.37
CA LEU A 46 -2.73 1.82 -3.10
C LEU A 46 -3.34 0.45 -3.40
N LEU A 47 -2.62 -0.62 -3.10
CA LEU A 47 -3.14 -1.99 -3.14
C LEU A 47 -3.60 -2.43 -1.75
N THR A 48 -4.59 -3.31 -1.70
CA THR A 48 -4.98 -3.99 -0.47
C THR A 48 -3.94 -5.03 -0.05
N GLY A 49 -4.01 -5.48 1.21
CA GLY A 49 -3.14 -6.55 1.72
C GLY A 49 -1.88 -6.07 2.48
N PRO A 50 -1.10 -7.00 3.03
CA PRO A 50 -0.03 -6.70 3.98
C PRO A 50 1.19 -6.03 3.35
N GLU A 51 1.43 -6.21 2.06
CA GLU A 51 2.58 -5.60 1.38
C GLU A 51 2.36 -4.10 1.12
N ASN A 52 1.11 -3.71 0.84
CA ASN A 52 0.78 -2.38 0.32
C ASN A 52 -0.11 -1.55 1.25
N CYS A 53 -0.60 -2.13 2.34
CA CYS A 53 -1.41 -1.43 3.33
C CYS A 53 -0.80 -1.57 4.73
N GLU A 54 -0.29 -0.47 5.27
CA GLU A 54 0.30 -0.40 6.62
C GLU A 54 -0.65 -0.93 7.70
N ASN A 55 -1.95 -0.66 7.58
CA ASN A 55 -2.93 -1.19 8.55
C ASN A 55 -3.08 -2.71 8.46
N CYS A 56 -2.98 -3.30 7.27
CA CYS A 56 -2.97 -4.76 7.11
C CYS A 56 -1.66 -5.36 7.61
N ALA A 57 -0.53 -4.74 7.32
CA ALA A 57 0.78 -5.16 7.83
C ALA A 57 0.85 -5.11 9.35
N PHE A 58 0.15 -4.14 9.96
CA PHE A 58 0.21 -3.92 11.40
C PHE A 58 -0.87 -4.69 12.17
N TYR A 59 -2.14 -4.59 11.76
CA TYR A 59 -3.27 -5.21 12.49
C TYR A 59 -3.65 -6.57 11.94
N GLY A 60 -3.33 -6.86 10.68
CA GLY A 60 -3.66 -8.11 10.00
C GLY A 60 -2.58 -9.18 10.13
N MET A 61 -1.48 -8.90 10.83
CA MET A 61 -0.38 -9.84 11.05
C MET A 61 -0.41 -10.34 12.50
N LEU A 62 -0.25 -11.64 12.68
CA LEU A 62 -0.10 -12.30 13.97
C LEU A 62 1.18 -13.13 13.94
N ARG A 63 2.16 -12.79 14.82
CA ARG A 63 3.47 -13.47 14.91
C ARG A 63 4.13 -13.71 13.55
N GLY A 64 4.15 -12.67 12.71
CA GLY A 64 4.74 -12.71 11.37
C GLY A 64 3.91 -13.40 10.29
N VAL A 65 2.68 -13.85 10.59
CA VAL A 65 1.75 -14.48 9.64
C VAL A 65 0.53 -13.60 9.40
N PHE A 66 0.20 -13.37 8.13
CA PHE A 66 -0.98 -12.63 7.74
C PHE A 66 -2.24 -13.46 7.96
N VAL A 67 -3.16 -12.90 8.75
CA VAL A 67 -4.40 -13.57 9.16
C VAL A 67 -5.65 -12.86 8.62
N GLY A 68 -5.55 -11.61 8.16
CA GLY A 68 -6.63 -10.98 7.38
C GLY A 68 -6.56 -9.46 7.25
N TYR A 69 -7.56 -8.90 6.57
CA TYR A 69 -7.52 -7.50 6.12
C TYR A 69 -7.97 -6.49 7.18
N CYS A 70 -7.37 -5.29 7.18
CA CYS A 70 -7.91 -4.15 7.92
C CYS A 70 -9.28 -3.71 7.37
N ARG A 71 -10.03 -2.93 8.16
CA ARG A 71 -11.38 -2.47 7.79
C ARG A 71 -11.49 -1.76 6.45
N ASN A 72 -10.50 -0.92 6.11
CA ASN A 72 -10.50 -0.21 4.85
C ASN A 72 -10.31 -1.17 3.67
N CYS A 73 -9.39 -2.12 3.78
CA CYS A 73 -9.15 -3.13 2.74
C CYS A 73 -10.35 -4.06 2.58
N ALA A 74 -10.93 -4.55 3.68
CA ALA A 74 -12.11 -5.42 3.63
C ALA A 74 -13.31 -4.76 2.94
N ARG A 75 -13.48 -3.43 3.11
CA ARG A 75 -14.53 -2.67 2.44
C ARG A 75 -14.40 -2.68 0.91
N GLU A 76 -13.19 -2.69 0.36
CA GLU A 76 -12.97 -2.81 -1.10
C GLU A 76 -13.43 -4.18 -1.66
N TYR A 77 -13.65 -5.15 -0.77
CA TYR A 77 -14.25 -6.45 -1.06
C TYR A 77 -15.68 -6.59 -0.55
N ASN A 78 -16.36 -5.49 -0.22
CA ASN A 78 -17.70 -5.52 0.39
C ASN A 78 -17.80 -6.45 1.62
N PHE A 79 -16.69 -6.59 2.37
CA PHE A 79 -16.56 -7.50 3.51
C PHE A 79 -16.69 -9.01 3.19
N GLU A 80 -16.67 -9.41 1.92
CA GLU A 80 -16.69 -10.82 1.51
C GLU A 80 -15.44 -11.59 1.96
N ARG A 81 -14.32 -10.88 2.16
CA ARG A 81 -13.04 -11.44 2.63
C ARG A 81 -12.84 -11.38 4.15
N GLY A 82 -13.95 -11.35 4.90
CA GLY A 82 -13.98 -11.29 6.36
C GLY A 82 -14.29 -9.90 6.93
N ASN A 83 -14.82 -9.88 8.16
CA ASN A 83 -15.32 -8.69 8.86
C ASN A 83 -14.25 -7.75 9.44
N SER A 84 -13.03 -7.87 8.93
CA SER A 84 -11.90 -6.98 9.16
C SER A 84 -11.38 -6.84 10.59
N PHE A 85 -10.11 -6.44 10.68
CA PHE A 85 -9.51 -5.95 11.92
C PHE A 85 -9.95 -4.49 12.12
N ASP A 86 -10.71 -4.24 13.20
CA ASP A 86 -11.09 -2.90 13.64
C ASP A 86 -10.35 -2.57 14.95
N PHE A 87 -9.99 -1.30 15.11
CA PHE A 87 -9.19 -0.83 16.24
C PHE A 87 -9.91 -0.91 17.58
N ASP A 88 -11.23 -1.10 17.54
CA ASP A 88 -12.09 -1.16 18.72
C ASP A 88 -12.29 -2.60 19.21
N PHE A 89 -11.81 -3.63 18.50
CA PHE A 89 -11.93 -5.03 18.91
C PHE A 89 -10.66 -5.55 19.58
N THR A 90 -10.81 -6.44 20.56
CA THR A 90 -9.69 -7.24 21.08
C THR A 90 -9.26 -8.29 20.04
N GLN A 91 -8.06 -8.86 20.19
CA GLN A 91 -7.61 -9.92 19.27
C GLN A 91 -8.57 -11.10 19.24
N GLU A 92 -9.15 -11.47 20.38
CA GLU A 92 -10.13 -12.55 20.51
C GLU A 92 -11.44 -12.22 19.78
N GLU A 93 -11.95 -10.99 19.95
CA GLU A 93 -13.17 -10.54 19.26
C GLU A 93 -12.99 -10.47 17.73
N MET A 94 -11.79 -10.09 17.26
CA MET A 94 -11.45 -10.14 15.84
C MET A 94 -11.42 -11.57 15.34
N TRP A 95 -10.91 -12.49 16.15
CA TRP A 95 -10.81 -13.91 15.84
C TRP A 95 -12.17 -14.55 15.57
N GLU A 96 -13.16 -14.25 16.41
CA GLU A 96 -14.53 -14.78 16.28
C GLU A 96 -15.24 -14.29 15.01
N LYS A 97 -14.79 -13.19 14.42
CA LYS A 97 -15.40 -12.55 13.25
C LYS A 97 -14.87 -13.03 11.91
N LEU A 98 -13.76 -13.74 11.90
CA LEU A 98 -13.18 -14.32 10.69
C LEU A 98 -13.75 -15.73 10.52
N ASP A 99 -14.69 -15.89 9.58
CA ASP A 99 -15.40 -17.16 9.37
C ASP A 99 -14.45 -18.34 9.09
N TYR A 100 -13.35 -18.08 8.37
CA TYR A 100 -12.31 -19.08 8.05
C TYR A 100 -11.39 -19.41 9.24
N MET A 101 -11.43 -18.63 10.32
CA MET A 101 -10.67 -18.89 11.55
C MET A 101 -11.51 -19.55 12.65
N LYS A 102 -12.79 -19.85 12.39
CA LYS A 102 -13.64 -20.54 13.36
C LYS A 102 -13.00 -21.86 13.75
N ASN A 103 -12.81 -22.05 15.06
CA ASN A 103 -12.16 -23.21 15.69
C ASN A 103 -10.63 -23.27 15.58
N VAL A 104 -9.98 -22.28 14.98
CA VAL A 104 -8.51 -22.18 14.98
C VAL A 104 -8.07 -21.55 16.30
N LYS A 105 -7.14 -22.19 17.00
CA LYS A 105 -6.60 -21.67 18.27
C LYS A 105 -5.58 -20.57 17.97
N ILE A 106 -5.78 -19.36 18.48
CA ILE A 106 -4.88 -18.22 18.24
C ILE A 106 -3.40 -18.52 18.56
N ASN A 107 -3.15 -19.37 19.57
CA ASN A 107 -1.81 -19.73 20.00
C ASN A 107 -1.04 -20.61 19.01
N THR A 108 -1.72 -21.23 18.03
CA THR A 108 -1.11 -22.12 17.03
C THR A 108 -0.77 -21.40 15.72
N ILE A 109 -0.72 -20.07 15.73
CA ILE A 109 -0.49 -19.28 14.52
C ILE A 109 0.81 -18.50 14.65
N GLY A 110 1.60 -18.58 13.58
CA GLY A 110 2.86 -17.88 13.41
C GLY A 110 4.01 -18.45 14.22
N ASP A 111 5.17 -17.82 14.07
CA ASP A 111 6.39 -18.36 14.65
C ASP A 111 6.48 -17.94 16.13
N GLU A 112 6.66 -18.89 17.05
CA GLU A 112 6.87 -18.60 18.48
C GLU A 112 8.14 -17.76 18.73
N GLU A 113 9.09 -17.82 17.79
CA GLU A 113 10.43 -17.25 17.93
C GLU A 113 10.50 -15.76 17.53
N ILE A 114 9.47 -15.24 16.86
CA ILE A 114 9.35 -13.81 16.64
C ILE A 114 8.78 -13.24 17.93
N SER A 115 9.67 -12.83 18.83
CA SER A 115 9.32 -11.83 19.85
C SER A 115 8.58 -10.74 19.11
N GLU A 116 7.30 -10.51 19.44
CA GLU A 116 6.53 -9.41 18.87
C GLU A 116 7.48 -8.23 18.79
N PRO A 117 7.69 -7.61 17.61
CA PRO A 117 8.59 -6.46 17.53
C PRO A 117 8.18 -5.58 18.70
N GLU A 118 9.09 -5.20 19.59
CA GLU A 118 8.75 -4.36 20.74
C GLU A 118 8.12 -3.11 20.13
N ILE A 119 6.80 -3.14 19.99
CA ILE A 119 6.13 -2.08 19.31
C ILE A 119 6.21 -1.04 20.40
N LYS A 120 7.05 -0.03 20.19
CA LYS A 120 7.07 1.21 20.96
C LYS A 120 5.75 1.99 20.83
N TYR A 121 4.67 1.29 20.48
CA TYR A 121 3.31 1.56 20.86
C TYR A 121 3.25 1.66 22.37
N ASP A 122 3.18 2.88 22.88
CA ASP A 122 1.90 3.20 23.50
C ASP A 122 1.71 4.68 23.79
N PHE A 123 2.77 5.48 23.91
CA PHE A 123 2.59 6.82 24.44
C PHE A 123 2.24 7.86 23.38
N GLU A 124 3.03 8.00 22.32
CA GLU A 124 2.84 9.06 21.33
C GLU A 124 1.56 8.87 20.50
N ILE A 125 1.21 7.64 20.16
CA ILE A 125 -0.01 7.36 19.38
C ILE A 125 -1.25 7.57 20.26
N LYS A 126 -1.26 7.12 21.53
CA LYS A 126 -2.36 7.41 22.46
C LYS A 126 -2.46 8.92 22.74
N GLU A 127 -1.35 9.63 22.89
CA GLU A 127 -1.36 11.10 23.04
C GLU A 127 -1.90 11.80 21.80
N ASN A 128 -1.44 11.44 20.60
CA ASN A 128 -1.92 12.03 19.35
C ASN A 128 -3.42 11.76 19.15
N ARG A 129 -3.91 10.55 19.50
CA ARG A 129 -5.34 10.24 19.53
C ARG A 129 -6.11 11.11 20.52
N LYS A 130 -5.61 11.28 21.75
CA LYS A 130 -6.22 12.18 22.75
C LYS A 130 -6.28 13.63 22.25
N ARG A 131 -5.19 14.12 21.64
CA ARG A 131 -5.12 15.46 21.03
C ARG A 131 -6.11 15.62 19.88
N HIS A 132 -6.23 14.61 19.00
CA HIS A 132 -7.17 14.61 17.88
C HIS A 132 -8.63 14.61 18.37
N ARG A 133 -9.00 13.73 19.32
CA ARG A 133 -10.34 13.70 19.94
C ARG A 133 -10.68 15.04 20.61
N LYS A 134 -9.72 15.68 21.29
CA LYS A 134 -9.90 16.99 21.92
C LYS A 134 -10.15 18.10 20.88
N ARG A 135 -9.41 18.09 19.76
CA ARG A 135 -9.64 19.02 18.63
C ARG A 135 -11.03 18.83 18.02
N HIS A 136 -11.45 17.58 17.81
CA HIS A 136 -12.77 17.27 17.24
C HIS A 136 -13.92 17.72 18.16
N ARG A 137 -13.84 17.43 19.47
CA ARG A 137 -14.80 17.90 20.47
C ARG A 137 -14.84 19.44 20.54
N LYS A 138 -13.70 20.11 20.43
CA LYS A 138 -13.63 21.58 20.41
C LYS A 138 -14.30 22.14 19.16
N ALA A 139 -14.04 21.56 17.99
CA ALA A 139 -14.65 21.97 16.73
C ALA A 139 -16.17 21.79 16.73
N GLN A 140 -16.69 20.68 17.29
CA GLN A 140 -18.15 20.44 17.40
C GLN A 140 -18.86 21.43 18.33
N LYS A 141 -18.16 21.95 19.35
CA LYS A 141 -18.69 22.96 20.26
C LYS A 141 -18.59 24.39 19.70
N GLU A 142 -17.94 24.61 18.56
CA GLU A 142 -17.91 25.93 17.94
C GLU A 142 -19.30 26.33 17.43
N PRO A 143 -19.71 27.60 17.61
CA PRO A 143 -20.96 28.10 17.04
C PRO A 143 -21.05 27.80 15.54
N LYS A 144 -22.22 27.35 15.07
CA LYS A 144 -22.46 27.01 13.65
C LYS A 144 -22.01 28.12 12.69
N GLU A 145 -22.12 29.38 13.10
CA GLU A 145 -21.66 30.53 12.31
C GLU A 145 -20.13 30.57 12.13
N LYS A 146 -19.35 30.22 13.16
CA LYS A 146 -17.88 30.12 13.06
C LYS A 146 -17.46 28.95 12.17
N GLN A 147 -18.17 27.83 12.25
CA GLN A 147 -17.95 26.69 11.36
C GLN A 147 -18.21 27.07 9.90
N LYS A 148 -19.33 27.75 9.61
CA LYS A 148 -19.65 28.24 8.25
C LYS A 148 -18.57 29.18 7.70
N LYS A 149 -18.10 30.15 8.49
CA LYS A 149 -17.00 31.06 8.11
C LYS A 149 -15.67 30.31 7.89
N SER A 150 -15.41 29.24 8.65
CA SER A 150 -14.21 28.40 8.48
C SER A 150 -14.24 27.61 7.17
N VAL A 151 -15.37 26.98 6.86
CA VAL A 151 -15.57 26.25 5.59
C VAL A 151 -15.46 27.20 4.40
N GLU A 152 -16.09 28.38 4.48
CA GLU A 152 -16.00 29.39 3.43
C GLU A 152 -14.57 29.88 3.20
N ARG A 153 -13.80 30.11 4.27
CA ARG A 153 -12.37 30.46 4.18
C ARG A 153 -11.54 29.36 3.52
N LYS A 154 -11.79 28.08 3.84
CA LYS A 154 -11.12 26.95 3.18
C LYS A 154 -11.46 26.88 1.69
N HIS A 155 -12.74 27.03 1.34
CA HIS A 155 -13.18 27.05 -0.05
C HIS A 155 -12.54 28.20 -0.85
N ARG A 156 -12.52 29.43 -0.30
CA ARG A 156 -11.83 30.58 -0.92
C ARG A 156 -10.31 30.38 -1.07
N ARG A 157 -9.67 29.59 -0.21
CA ARG A 157 -8.24 29.23 -0.36
C ARG A 157 -8.06 28.21 -1.48
N ALA A 158 -8.91 27.18 -1.54
CA ALA A 158 -8.88 26.18 -2.60
C ALA A 158 -9.10 26.80 -3.99
N LEU A 159 -10.06 27.72 -4.12
CA LEU A 159 -10.30 28.44 -5.38
C LEU A 159 -9.12 29.33 -5.79
N ARG A 160 -8.43 29.97 -4.85
CA ARG A 160 -7.20 30.73 -5.14
C ARG A 160 -6.07 29.84 -5.60
N PHE A 161 -5.88 28.70 -4.94
CA PHE A 161 -4.89 27.71 -5.33
C PHE A 161 -5.17 27.18 -6.75
N ARG A 162 -6.42 26.82 -7.04
CA ARG A 162 -6.84 26.36 -8.37
C ARG A 162 -6.59 27.41 -9.45
N ARG A 163 -6.94 28.68 -9.20
CA ARG A 163 -6.69 29.78 -10.14
C ARG A 163 -5.20 29.96 -10.43
N ASN A 164 -4.36 29.93 -9.41
CA ASN A 164 -2.92 30.04 -9.57
C ASN A 164 -2.34 28.85 -10.35
N ASN A 165 -2.91 27.65 -10.19
CA ASN A 165 -2.50 26.48 -10.98
C ASN A 165 -3.00 26.57 -12.44
N GLU A 166 -4.21 27.06 -12.69
CA GLU A 166 -4.73 27.27 -14.05
C GLU A 166 -3.88 28.32 -14.80
N GLU A 167 -3.38 29.35 -14.10
CA GLU A 167 -2.43 30.33 -14.64
C GLU A 167 -1.07 29.68 -15.00
N TYR A 168 -0.66 28.63 -14.28
CA TYR A 168 0.55 27.85 -14.58
C TYR A 168 0.35 26.90 -15.77
N ILE A 169 -0.83 26.29 -15.90
CA ILE A 169 -1.19 25.37 -17.01
C ILE A 169 -1.42 26.14 -18.32
N GLY A 170 -1.74 27.43 -18.25
CA GLY A 170 -1.87 28.31 -19.41
C GLY A 170 -0.54 28.76 -20.04
N MET A 171 0.61 28.38 -19.49
CA MET A 171 1.89 28.56 -20.19
C MET A 171 1.88 27.65 -21.42
N PRO A 172 2.13 28.19 -22.64
CA PRO A 172 2.25 27.34 -23.82
C PRO A 172 3.31 26.29 -23.50
N ALA A 173 2.94 25.02 -23.68
CA ALA A 173 3.89 23.93 -23.62
C ALA A 173 5.08 24.35 -24.49
N ILE A 174 6.23 24.58 -23.85
CA ILE A 174 7.47 24.82 -24.59
C ILE A 174 7.69 23.52 -25.33
N GLU A 175 7.29 23.50 -26.60
CA GLU A 175 7.30 22.31 -27.44
C GLU A 175 8.70 21.71 -27.36
N SER A 176 8.74 20.53 -26.74
CA SER A 176 9.95 19.80 -26.40
C SER A 176 10.57 19.18 -27.65
N SER A 177 10.90 20.03 -28.63
CA SER A 177 11.66 19.64 -29.82
C SER A 177 13.02 19.04 -29.46
N ALA A 178 13.55 19.36 -28.27
CA ALA A 178 14.80 18.80 -27.77
C ALA A 178 14.70 17.29 -27.44
N THR A 179 13.60 16.81 -26.85
CA THR A 179 13.52 15.40 -26.39
C THR A 179 13.47 14.42 -27.55
N GLU A 180 12.82 14.78 -28.65
CA GLU A 180 12.74 13.92 -29.83
C GLU A 180 14.12 13.73 -30.48
N THR A 181 14.93 14.80 -30.56
CA THR A 181 16.32 14.70 -31.04
C THR A 181 17.20 13.80 -30.18
N TYR A 182 17.07 13.87 -28.84
CA TYR A 182 17.89 13.02 -27.96
C TYR A 182 17.52 11.53 -28.05
N ILE A 183 16.23 11.22 -28.17
CA ILE A 183 15.78 9.84 -28.36
C ILE A 183 16.31 9.30 -29.69
N PHE A 184 16.22 10.08 -30.77
CA PHE A 184 16.70 9.67 -32.08
C PHE A 184 18.22 9.45 -32.12
N LEU A 185 18.99 10.34 -31.50
CA LEU A 185 20.46 10.19 -31.36
C LEU A 185 20.83 8.96 -30.52
N GLY A 186 20.07 8.67 -29.45
CA GLY A 186 20.26 7.47 -28.65
C GLY A 186 20.06 6.17 -29.44
N TYR A 187 19.00 6.08 -30.25
CA TYR A 187 18.76 4.93 -31.12
C TYR A 187 19.82 4.77 -32.21
N LEU A 188 20.29 5.88 -32.81
CA LEU A 188 21.36 5.86 -33.80
C LEU A 188 22.68 5.33 -33.20
N PHE A 189 23.01 5.75 -31.98
CA PHE A 189 24.22 5.27 -31.29
C PHE A 189 24.16 3.78 -30.95
N MET A 190 23.01 3.30 -30.47
CA MET A 190 22.82 1.88 -30.11
C MET A 190 22.84 0.96 -31.34
N SER A 191 22.25 1.40 -32.46
CA SER A 191 22.22 0.62 -33.70
C SER A 191 23.59 0.47 -34.37
N ILE A 192 24.51 1.41 -34.15
CA ILE A 192 25.89 1.33 -34.68
C ILE A 192 26.83 0.56 -33.75
N SER A 193 26.71 0.74 -32.43
CA SER A 193 27.64 0.16 -31.46
C SER A 193 27.49 -1.36 -31.31
N ILE A 194 26.27 -1.91 -31.35
CA ILE A 194 26.03 -3.35 -31.16
C ILE A 194 26.70 -4.19 -32.27
N PRO A 195 26.53 -3.91 -33.58
CA PRO A 195 27.21 -4.66 -34.63
C PRO A 195 28.74 -4.58 -34.55
N LEU A 196 29.29 -3.42 -34.19
CA LEU A 196 30.74 -3.25 -34.02
C LEU A 196 31.29 -4.11 -32.88
N MET A 197 30.57 -4.19 -31.75
CA MET A 197 30.94 -5.07 -30.64
C MET A 197 30.91 -6.55 -31.06
N ILE A 198 29.88 -6.97 -31.81
CA ILE A 198 29.78 -8.36 -32.31
C ILE A 198 30.94 -8.68 -33.26
N LEU A 199 31.25 -7.79 -34.21
CA LEU A 199 32.39 -7.92 -35.13
C LEU A 199 33.72 -8.02 -34.37
N TYR A 200 33.90 -7.17 -33.35
CA TYR A 200 35.09 -7.20 -32.50
C TYR A 200 35.24 -8.54 -31.77
N PHE A 201 34.16 -9.08 -31.21
CA PHE A 201 34.18 -10.41 -30.59
C PHE A 201 34.53 -11.53 -31.58
N ILE A 202 34.00 -11.49 -32.80
CA ILE A 202 34.33 -12.48 -33.85
C ILE A 202 35.81 -12.41 -34.22
N LEU A 203 36.38 -11.21 -34.33
CA LEU A 203 37.80 -11.02 -34.65
C LEU A 203 38.72 -11.56 -33.55
N ILE A 204 38.38 -11.34 -32.26
CA ILE A 204 39.13 -11.87 -31.13
C ILE A 204 39.15 -13.40 -31.13
N GLN A 205 38.01 -14.03 -31.39
CA GLN A 205 37.91 -15.50 -31.45
C GLN A 205 38.77 -16.08 -32.57
N LYS A 206 38.85 -15.41 -33.73
CA LYS A 206 39.67 -15.85 -34.87
C LYS A 206 41.19 -15.75 -34.65
N VAL A 207 41.63 -14.76 -33.89
CA VAL A 207 43.07 -14.59 -33.57
C VAL A 207 43.54 -15.58 -32.49
N SER A 208 42.60 -16.08 -31.68
CA SER A 208 42.89 -16.97 -30.54
C SER A 208 42.85 -18.46 -30.90
N SER A 209 42.55 -18.79 -32.16
CA SER A 209 42.47 -20.15 -32.73
C SER A 209 43.54 -20.37 -33.80
#